data_AF-A0A1F1E8N5-F1
#
_entry.id   AF-A0A1F1E8N5-F1
#
_cell.length_a   1.000
_cell.length_b   1.000
_cell.length_c   1.000
_cell.angle_alpha   90.00
_cell.angle_beta   90.00
_cell.angle_gamma   90.00
#
_symmetry.space_group_name_H-M   'P 1'
#
loop_
_entity.id
_entity.type
_entity.pdbx_description
1 polymer ?
#
loop_
_entity_poly.entity_id
_entity_poly.type
_entity_poly.pdbx_seq_one_letter_code
_entity_poly.pdbx_strand_id
1 'polypeptide(L)'
;MAKRKTICDIAVIVTFIILSLALTSCYGKGSKPECRTFIGAAYFGRINLWIIPQEGEEVNLRAIEIIENSSNSPISLKQISNEIMKEGVVKVMYSAPPEGPISCDVRLTDRDRFTSHFTLRNQASEIRFTCTFEYRYNDEPRPPLSYGDPHMILKEVTCGDFTYTRKNDREEFPLEDIDIKMRLRDDKLELVKP
;
A
#
# COMPACT_ATOMS: atom_id res chain seq x y z
N MET A 1 -28.88 -70.74 -14.51
CA MET A 1 -27.98 -69.99 -13.59
C MET A 1 -27.30 -68.76 -14.21
N ALA A 2 -27.52 -68.39 -15.48
CA ALA A 2 -26.87 -67.22 -16.11
C ALA A 2 -27.51 -65.86 -15.74
N LYS A 3 -28.85 -65.78 -15.61
CA LYS A 3 -29.58 -64.51 -15.37
C LYS A 3 -29.30 -63.83 -14.02
N ARG A 4 -28.92 -64.59 -12.98
CA ARG A 4 -28.65 -64.05 -11.62
C ARG A 4 -27.27 -63.38 -11.52
N LYS A 5 -26.27 -63.91 -12.23
CA LYS A 5 -24.91 -63.36 -12.24
C LYS A 5 -24.88 -61.96 -12.86
N THR A 6 -25.61 -61.78 -13.96
CA THR A 6 -25.71 -60.50 -14.68
C THR A 6 -26.34 -59.39 -13.84
N ILE A 7 -27.34 -59.70 -13.01
CA ILE A 7 -28.00 -58.72 -12.15
C ILE A 7 -27.07 -58.27 -11.01
N CYS A 8 -26.31 -59.20 -10.42
CA CYS A 8 -25.33 -58.85 -9.39
C CYS A 8 -24.18 -58.00 -9.95
N ASP A 9 -23.68 -58.31 -11.15
CA ASP A 9 -22.60 -57.55 -11.78
C ASP A 9 -23.05 -56.11 -12.14
N ILE A 10 -24.28 -55.94 -12.62
CA ILE A 10 -24.86 -54.61 -12.87
C ILE A 10 -25.03 -53.83 -11.56
N ALA A 11 -25.50 -54.49 -10.49
CA ALA A 11 -25.66 -53.84 -9.19
C ALA A 11 -24.33 -53.34 -8.61
N VAL A 12 -23.25 -54.12 -8.77
CA VAL A 12 -21.90 -53.72 -8.32
C VAL A 12 -21.40 -52.52 -9.12
N ILE A 13 -21.55 -52.52 -10.45
CA ILE A 13 -21.14 -51.41 -11.31
C ILE A 13 -21.92 -50.13 -10.98
N VAL A 14 -23.24 -50.22 -10.82
CA VAL A 14 -24.09 -49.07 -10.48
C VAL A 14 -23.72 -48.52 -9.10
N THR A 15 -23.46 -49.39 -8.13
CA THR A 15 -23.04 -48.95 -6.78
C THR A 15 -21.68 -48.26 -6.84
N PHE A 16 -20.74 -48.76 -7.63
CA PHE A 16 -19.41 -48.17 -7.81
C PHE A 16 -19.46 -46.79 -8.48
N ILE A 17 -20.34 -46.62 -9.47
CA ILE A 17 -20.57 -45.33 -10.15
C ILE A 17 -21.20 -44.33 -9.17
N ILE A 18 -22.21 -44.73 -8.40
CA ILE A 18 -22.83 -43.86 -7.39
C ILE A 18 -21.82 -43.46 -6.32
N LEU A 19 -20.97 -44.39 -5.86
CA LEU A 19 -19.94 -44.11 -4.86
C LEU A 19 -18.88 -43.14 -5.41
N SER A 20 -18.49 -43.31 -6.67
CA SER A 20 -17.50 -42.46 -7.36
C SER A 20 -18.05 -41.04 -7.61
N LEU A 21 -19.33 -40.92 -7.98
CA LEU A 21 -20.03 -39.64 -8.10
C LEU A 21 -20.21 -38.96 -6.73
N ALA A 22 -20.49 -39.73 -5.67
CA ALA A 22 -20.58 -39.20 -4.32
C ALA A 22 -19.21 -38.69 -3.81
N LEU A 23 -18.13 -39.46 -4.03
CA LEU A 23 -16.77 -39.09 -3.63
C LEU A 23 -16.22 -37.89 -4.40
N THR A 24 -16.53 -37.77 -5.70
CA THR A 24 -16.17 -36.58 -6.50
C THR A 24 -16.99 -35.35 -6.11
N SER A 25 -18.25 -35.51 -5.69
CA SER A 25 -19.09 -34.40 -5.21
C SER A 25 -18.72 -33.86 -3.82
N CYS A 26 -18.02 -34.64 -3.00
CA CYS A 26 -17.49 -34.18 -1.70
C CYS A 26 -16.17 -33.40 -1.83
N TYR A 27 -15.43 -33.55 -2.93
CA TYR A 27 -14.18 -32.80 -3.17
C TYR A 27 -14.38 -31.47 -3.92
N GLY A 28 -15.62 -31.14 -4.30
CA GLY A 28 -15.94 -29.99 -5.16
C GLY A 28 -16.85 -28.92 -4.54
N LYS A 29 -17.19 -29.00 -3.25
CA LYS A 29 -17.84 -27.86 -2.58
C LYS A 29 -16.76 -26.84 -2.23
N GLY A 30 -16.55 -25.93 -3.16
CA GLY A 30 -15.73 -24.75 -2.99
C GLY A 30 -16.07 -24.05 -1.69
N SER A 31 -15.28 -24.31 -0.66
CA SER A 31 -15.00 -23.32 0.35
C SER A 31 -14.49 -22.12 -0.45
N LYS A 32 -15.32 -21.08 -0.57
CA LYS A 32 -14.77 -19.76 -0.89
C LYS A 32 -13.58 -19.60 0.06
N PRO A 33 -12.36 -19.31 -0.45
CA PRO A 33 -11.24 -19.07 0.44
C PRO A 33 -11.71 -18.08 1.50
N GLU A 34 -11.37 -18.34 2.77
CA GLU A 34 -11.70 -17.43 3.87
C GLU A 34 -11.34 -16.02 3.41
N CYS A 35 -12.34 -15.15 3.26
CA CYS A 35 -12.13 -13.77 2.84
C CYS A 35 -11.41 -13.07 3.98
N ARG A 36 -10.09 -13.18 3.97
CA ARG A 36 -9.22 -12.24 4.65
C ARG A 36 -9.24 -11.03 3.75
N THR A 37 -10.03 -10.02 4.11
CA THR A 37 -9.76 -8.65 3.68
C THR A 37 -8.25 -8.48 3.72
N PHE A 38 -7.62 -7.98 2.66
CA PHE A 38 -6.17 -7.78 2.64
C PHE A 38 -5.84 -6.59 3.57
N ILE A 39 -5.92 -6.85 4.88
CA ILE A 39 -5.56 -6.00 6.01
C ILE A 39 -4.21 -6.57 6.45
N GLY A 40 -3.15 -6.37 5.68
CA GLY A 40 -1.93 -7.12 6.00
C GLY A 40 -0.66 -6.76 5.28
N ALA A 41 -0.71 -6.25 4.05
CA ALA A 41 0.51 -5.71 3.46
C ALA A 41 0.88 -4.44 4.24
N ALA A 42 1.98 -4.49 4.99
CA ALA A 42 2.55 -3.28 5.54
C ALA A 42 2.91 -2.35 4.37
N TYR A 43 2.40 -1.12 4.41
CA TYR A 43 2.75 -0.08 3.47
C TYR A 43 4.14 0.44 3.86
N PHE A 44 5.09 0.35 2.93
CA PHE A 44 6.46 0.79 3.15
C PHE A 44 6.79 1.99 2.28
N GLY A 45 7.20 3.07 2.92
CA GLY A 45 7.67 4.27 2.25
C GLY A 45 7.57 5.47 3.15
N ARG A 46 8.60 6.31 3.13
CA ARG A 46 8.58 7.61 3.79
C ARG A 46 8.66 8.71 2.75
N ILE A 47 7.99 9.80 3.07
CA ILE A 47 7.98 11.04 2.31
C ILE A 47 8.69 12.08 3.17
N ASN A 48 9.75 12.65 2.63
CA ASN A 48 10.47 13.75 3.23
C ASN A 48 10.02 15.05 2.56
N LEU A 49 9.28 15.86 3.30
CA LEU A 49 8.84 17.18 2.88
C LEU A 49 9.89 18.21 3.34
N TRP A 50 10.63 18.76 2.39
CA TRP A 50 11.67 19.76 2.62
C TRP A 50 11.10 21.15 2.39
N ILE A 51 10.83 21.88 3.47
CA ILE A 51 10.27 23.23 3.44
C ILE A 51 11.43 24.24 3.56
N ILE A 52 11.64 25.01 2.49
CA ILE A 52 12.70 26.01 2.38
C ILE A 52 12.06 27.39 2.55
N PRO A 53 12.26 28.09 3.68
CA PRO A 53 11.73 29.43 3.86
C PRO A 53 12.41 30.43 2.93
N GLN A 54 11.65 31.43 2.48
CA GLN A 54 12.21 32.63 1.86
C GLN A 54 12.98 33.44 2.92
N GLU A 55 13.95 34.24 2.48
CA GLU A 55 14.69 35.13 3.36
C GLU A 55 13.74 36.04 4.16
N GLY A 56 13.89 36.02 5.49
CA GLY A 56 13.02 36.76 6.42
C GLY A 56 11.76 36.01 6.88
N GLU A 57 11.50 34.80 6.35
CA GLU A 57 10.41 33.94 6.80
C GLU A 57 10.89 32.81 7.73
N GLU A 58 9.99 32.32 8.56
CA GLU A 58 10.23 31.19 9.46
C GLU A 58 9.13 30.15 9.30
N VAL A 59 9.51 28.87 9.28
CA VAL A 59 8.54 27.77 9.15
C VAL A 59 7.82 27.57 10.48
N ASN A 60 6.54 27.93 10.55
CA ASN A 60 5.69 27.59 11.67
C ASN A 60 5.24 26.13 11.60
N LEU A 61 6.01 25.24 12.23
CA LEU A 61 5.70 23.80 12.30
C LEU A 61 4.31 23.46 12.84
N ARG A 62 3.71 24.32 13.69
CA ARG A 62 2.37 24.09 14.23
C ARG A 62 1.26 24.38 13.23
N ALA A 63 1.56 25.16 12.18
CA ALA A 63 0.63 25.44 11.09
C ALA A 63 0.68 24.38 9.99
N ILE A 64 1.70 23.52 9.99
CA ILE A 64 1.85 22.41 9.04
C ILE A 64 1.00 21.24 9.49
N GLU A 65 0.03 20.89 8.66
CA GLU A 65 -0.89 19.79 8.90
C GLU A 65 -0.86 18.82 7.73
N ILE A 66 -0.78 17.53 8.02
CA ILE A 66 -0.93 16.46 7.03
C ILE A 66 -2.28 15.80 7.30
N ILE A 67 -3.14 15.76 6.29
CA ILE A 67 -4.50 15.23 6.39
C ILE A 67 -4.59 14.03 5.45
N GLU A 68 -4.90 12.86 6.01
CA GLU A 68 -5.16 11.66 5.23
C GLU A 68 -6.62 11.63 4.78
N ASN A 69 -6.85 11.18 3.54
CA ASN A 69 -8.22 11.07 3.00
C ASN A 69 -9.12 10.14 3.84
N SER A 70 -8.52 9.22 4.61
CA SER A 70 -9.25 8.30 5.49
C SER A 70 -9.85 8.97 6.73
N SER A 71 -9.31 10.11 7.19
CA SER A 71 -9.64 10.67 8.50
C SER A 71 -10.19 12.10 8.49
N ASN A 72 -10.13 12.83 7.37
CA ASN A 72 -10.54 14.25 7.24
C ASN A 72 -10.00 15.18 8.36
N SER A 73 -9.08 14.69 9.17
CA SER A 73 -8.55 15.32 10.37
C SER A 73 -7.04 15.29 10.26
N PRO A 74 -6.32 16.32 10.75
CA PRO A 74 -4.87 16.30 10.77
C PRO A 74 -4.35 15.07 11.52
N ILE A 75 -3.35 14.40 10.96
CA ILE A 75 -2.63 13.36 11.67
C ILE A 75 -1.95 13.96 12.90
N SER A 76 -1.77 13.14 13.93
CA SER A 76 -1.12 13.61 15.15
C SER A 76 0.32 14.03 14.83
N LEU A 77 0.75 15.17 15.35
CA LEU A 77 2.16 15.60 15.28
C LEU A 77 3.14 14.57 15.86
N LYS A 78 2.66 13.63 16.70
CA LYS A 78 3.48 12.51 17.21
C LYS A 78 3.79 11.43 16.16
N GLN A 79 3.03 11.39 15.07
CA GLN A 79 3.23 10.48 13.93
C GLN A 79 4.10 11.12 12.83
N ILE A 80 4.39 12.40 12.98
CA ILE A 80 5.30 13.17 12.13
C ILE A 80 6.61 13.33 12.91
N SER A 81 7.74 13.21 12.24
CA SER A 81 9.02 13.62 12.82
C SER A 81 9.59 14.78 12.01
N ASN A 82 10.27 15.71 12.66
CA ASN A 82 10.78 16.90 12.00
C ASN A 82 12.21 17.18 12.43
N GLU A 83 12.99 17.74 11.51
CA GLU A 83 14.36 18.17 11.72
C GLU A 83 14.50 19.61 11.18
N ILE A 84 15.07 20.49 12.00
CA ILE A 84 15.39 21.86 11.60
C ILE A 84 16.87 21.87 11.20
N MET A 85 17.13 22.24 9.96
CA MET A 85 18.45 22.28 9.37
C MET A 85 18.98 23.71 9.33
N LYS A 86 20.17 23.89 8.76
CA LYS A 86 20.78 25.21 8.57
C LYS A 86 19.82 26.12 7.79
N GLU A 87 19.91 27.42 8.05
CA GLU A 87 19.16 28.46 7.34
C GLU A 87 17.63 28.34 7.52
N GLY A 88 17.17 27.62 8.55
CA GLY A 88 15.74 27.50 8.87
C GLY A 88 14.98 26.51 7.97
N VAL A 89 15.69 25.75 7.12
CA VAL A 89 15.07 24.68 6.34
C VAL A 89 14.51 23.62 7.28
N VAL A 90 13.27 23.21 7.05
CA VAL A 90 12.59 22.20 7.86
C VAL A 90 12.34 20.95 7.03
N LYS A 91 12.82 19.81 7.51
CA LYS A 91 12.49 18.50 6.98
C LYS A 91 11.37 17.90 7.82
N VAL A 92 10.22 17.66 7.21
CA VAL A 92 9.08 16.95 7.81
C VAL A 92 9.04 15.54 7.22
N MET A 93 9.24 14.54 8.06
CA MET A 93 9.22 13.13 7.70
C MET A 93 7.85 12.54 8.00
N TYR A 94 7.21 12.01 6.96
CA TYR A 94 5.88 11.45 7.01
C TYR A 94 5.88 10.02 6.46
N SER A 95 5.38 9.08 7.24
CA SER A 95 5.08 7.74 6.74
C SER A 95 3.92 7.84 5.76
N ALA A 96 4.10 7.38 4.52
CA ALA A 96 3.08 7.57 3.49
C ALA A 96 1.71 7.01 3.94
N PRO A 97 0.59 7.65 3.53
CA PRO A 97 -0.73 7.25 3.99
C PRO A 97 -0.98 5.80 3.57
N PRO A 98 -1.45 4.93 4.49
CA PRO A 98 -1.84 3.60 4.08
C PRO A 98 -2.98 3.70 3.06
N GLU A 99 -3.06 2.76 2.14
CA GLU A 99 -4.29 2.55 1.39
C GLU A 99 -5.29 1.77 2.26
N GLY A 100 -6.58 2.03 2.03
CA GLY A 100 -7.67 1.29 2.68
C GLY A 100 -7.60 -0.23 2.41
N PRO A 101 -8.45 -1.02 3.08
CA PRO A 101 -8.46 -2.46 2.89
C PRO A 101 -8.73 -2.85 1.44
N ILE A 102 -7.83 -3.62 0.83
CA ILE A 102 -8.04 -4.18 -0.51
C ILE A 102 -9.00 -5.37 -0.39
N SER A 103 -10.07 -5.36 -1.20
CA SER A 103 -11.10 -6.41 -1.19
C SER A 103 -10.53 -7.77 -1.62
N CYS A 104 -11.00 -8.84 -0.98
CA CYS A 104 -10.61 -10.22 -1.28
C CYS A 104 -11.06 -10.72 -2.68
N ASP A 105 -11.95 -9.97 -3.35
CA ASP A 105 -12.39 -10.26 -4.72
C ASP A 105 -11.40 -9.78 -5.79
N VAL A 106 -10.38 -8.99 -5.41
CA VAL A 106 -9.35 -8.52 -6.32
C VAL A 106 -8.19 -9.51 -6.33
N ARG A 107 -7.99 -10.20 -7.45
CA ARG A 107 -6.80 -11.03 -7.66
C ARG A 107 -5.61 -10.10 -7.91
N LEU A 108 -4.72 -9.99 -6.92
CA LEU A 108 -3.50 -9.22 -7.04
C LEU A 108 -2.50 -9.90 -7.99
N THR A 109 -1.93 -9.14 -8.90
CA THR A 109 -0.77 -9.54 -9.71
C THR A 109 0.48 -8.81 -9.24
N ASP A 110 1.66 -9.44 -9.36
CA ASP A 110 2.92 -8.75 -9.06
C ASP A 110 2.99 -7.46 -9.87
N ARG A 111 3.45 -6.38 -9.24
CA ARG A 111 3.49 -5.03 -9.80
C ARG A 111 2.13 -4.33 -9.93
N ASP A 112 1.04 -4.86 -9.37
CA ASP A 112 -0.22 -4.11 -9.28
C ASP A 112 0.00 -2.77 -8.57
N ARG A 113 -0.68 -1.73 -9.05
CA ARG A 113 -0.53 -0.37 -8.53
C ARG A 113 -1.80 0.13 -7.89
N PHE A 114 -1.61 0.85 -6.81
CA PHE A 114 -2.66 1.37 -5.98
C PHE A 114 -2.38 2.79 -5.57
N THR A 115 -3.42 3.56 -5.26
CA THR A 115 -3.27 4.98 -4.95
C THR A 115 -3.88 5.32 -3.60
N SER A 116 -3.13 6.04 -2.78
CA SER A 116 -3.65 6.76 -1.62
C SER A 116 -3.39 8.25 -1.78
N HIS A 117 -3.99 9.06 -0.92
CA HIS A 117 -3.87 10.51 -1.00
C HIS A 117 -3.67 11.11 0.39
N PHE A 118 -2.88 12.19 0.41
CA PHE A 118 -2.80 13.07 1.57
C PHE A 118 -2.83 14.53 1.11
N THR A 119 -3.27 15.41 2.00
CA THR A 119 -3.24 16.85 1.80
C THR A 119 -2.24 17.44 2.78
N LEU A 120 -1.31 18.26 2.27
CA LEU A 120 -0.46 19.12 3.09
C LEU A 120 -1.13 20.49 3.17
N ARG A 121 -1.42 20.94 4.40
CA ARG A 121 -1.99 22.25 4.67
C ARG A 121 -0.99 23.10 5.45
N ASN A 122 -0.87 24.36 5.05
CA ASN A 122 -0.21 25.41 5.83
C ASN A 122 -1.16 26.62 5.88
N GLN A 123 -1.84 26.80 7.00
CA GLN A 123 -2.88 27.82 7.16
C GLN A 123 -3.96 27.73 6.06
N ALA A 124 -4.06 28.73 5.17
CA ALA A 124 -5.02 28.77 4.06
C ALA A 124 -4.50 28.12 2.76
N SER A 125 -3.25 27.67 2.73
CA SER A 125 -2.63 26.99 1.60
C SER A 125 -2.82 25.48 1.72
N GLU A 126 -3.29 24.82 0.66
CA GLU A 126 -3.45 23.36 0.60
C GLU A 126 -2.83 22.79 -0.68
N ILE A 127 -2.13 21.66 -0.54
CA ILE A 127 -1.53 20.91 -1.65
C ILE A 127 -1.97 19.45 -1.51
N ARG A 128 -2.55 18.88 -2.56
CA ARG A 128 -3.04 17.50 -2.57
C ARG A 128 -2.07 16.60 -3.33
N PHE A 129 -1.63 15.54 -2.67
CA PHE A 129 -0.70 14.57 -3.23
C PHE A 129 -1.40 13.23 -3.46
N THR A 130 -0.97 12.55 -4.53
CA THR A 130 -1.34 11.17 -4.81
C THR A 130 -0.10 10.30 -4.65
N CYS A 131 -0.17 9.34 -3.72
CA CYS A 131 0.85 8.34 -3.49
C CYS A 131 0.50 7.09 -4.29
N THR A 132 1.37 6.66 -5.19
CA THR A 132 1.23 5.38 -5.87
C THR A 132 2.07 4.33 -5.16
N PHE A 133 1.43 3.26 -4.73
CA PHE A 133 2.05 2.07 -4.16
C PHE A 133 2.08 0.96 -5.20
N GLU A 134 3.14 0.17 -5.18
CA GLU A 134 3.30 -0.98 -6.06
C GLU A 134 3.37 -2.23 -5.21
N TYR A 135 2.47 -3.17 -5.49
CA TYR A 135 2.44 -4.49 -4.90
C TYR A 135 3.65 -5.29 -5.38
N ARG A 136 4.37 -5.88 -4.43
CA ARG A 136 5.49 -6.77 -4.68
C ARG A 136 5.22 -8.12 -4.05
N TYR A 137 5.11 -9.14 -4.90
CA TYR A 137 5.03 -10.52 -4.46
C TYR A 137 6.44 -11.03 -4.14
N ASN A 138 6.69 -11.42 -2.88
CA ASN A 138 7.99 -11.91 -2.43
C ASN A 138 8.24 -13.34 -2.96
N ASP A 139 9.05 -13.50 -4.01
CA ASP A 139 9.56 -14.81 -4.48
C ASP A 139 11.06 -15.05 -4.15
N GLU A 140 11.69 -14.20 -3.33
CA GLU A 140 13.10 -14.36 -2.95
C GLU A 140 13.31 -15.27 -1.72
N PRO A 141 14.32 -16.18 -1.72
CA PRO A 141 14.70 -16.95 -0.55
C PRO A 141 15.43 -16.05 0.46
N ARG A 142 14.70 -15.47 1.41
CA ARG A 142 15.25 -14.64 2.50
C ARG A 142 15.23 -15.37 3.85
N PRO A 143 16.11 -15.00 4.81
CA PRO A 143 16.22 -15.70 6.09
C PRO A 143 14.91 -15.69 6.91
N PRO A 144 14.64 -16.75 7.70
CA PRO A 144 13.32 -17.12 8.24
C PRO A 144 12.73 -16.22 9.34
N LEU A 145 13.30 -15.04 9.60
CA LEU A 145 12.88 -14.14 10.68
C LEU A 145 12.10 -12.90 10.20
N SER A 146 11.89 -12.76 8.89
CA SER A 146 11.03 -11.73 8.31
C SER A 146 9.82 -12.40 7.68
N TYR A 147 8.68 -12.36 8.36
CA TYR A 147 7.40 -12.88 7.86
C TYR A 147 7.08 -12.27 6.48
N GLY A 148 7.27 -13.04 5.40
CA GLY A 148 6.20 -13.75 4.70
C GLY A 148 5.03 -13.00 4.05
N ASP A 149 4.95 -11.68 4.06
CA ASP A 149 3.81 -10.96 3.45
C ASP A 149 4.23 -10.13 2.24
N PRO A 150 3.40 -10.06 1.17
CA PRO A 150 3.64 -9.13 0.09
C PRO A 150 3.63 -7.69 0.60
N HIS A 151 4.45 -6.85 -0.01
CA HIS A 151 4.66 -5.48 0.43
C HIS A 151 4.02 -4.50 -0.54
N MET A 152 3.37 -3.49 0.02
CA MET A 152 2.91 -2.32 -0.73
C MET A 152 3.98 -1.26 -0.62
N ILE A 153 4.78 -1.07 -1.67
CA ILE A 153 5.92 -0.17 -1.64
C ILE A 153 5.54 1.16 -2.29
N LEU A 154 5.73 2.27 -1.58
CA LEU A 154 5.58 3.61 -2.16
C LEU A 154 6.55 3.75 -3.33
N LYS A 155 6.02 3.96 -4.54
CA LYS A 155 6.79 4.04 -5.77
C LYS A 155 7.02 5.48 -6.19
N GLU A 156 5.98 6.29 -6.10
CA GLU A 156 5.96 7.68 -6.55
C GLU A 156 4.93 8.49 -5.76
N VAL A 157 5.16 9.79 -5.70
CA VAL A 157 4.20 10.78 -5.22
C VAL A 157 4.00 11.81 -6.32
N THR A 158 2.76 12.09 -6.67
CA THR A 158 2.40 13.05 -7.71
C THR A 158 1.61 14.21 -7.11
N CYS A 159 1.82 15.42 -7.64
CA CYS A 159 1.00 16.59 -7.37
C CYS A 159 1.05 17.55 -8.55
N GLY A 160 -0.12 17.85 -9.14
CA GLY A 160 -0.19 18.60 -10.40
C GLY A 160 0.63 17.89 -11.49
N ASP A 161 1.53 18.62 -12.14
CA ASP A 161 2.39 18.11 -13.20
C ASP A 161 3.71 17.49 -12.70
N PHE A 162 3.92 17.44 -11.37
CA PHE A 162 5.16 16.92 -10.79
C PHE A 162 5.00 15.48 -10.30
N THR A 163 6.01 14.66 -10.62
CA THR A 163 6.14 13.28 -10.14
C THR A 163 7.48 13.14 -9.41
N TYR A 164 7.42 12.78 -8.14
CA TYR A 164 8.56 12.53 -7.29
C TYR A 164 8.71 11.02 -7.15
N THR A 165 9.84 10.47 -7.58
CA THR A 165 10.14 9.04 -7.50
C THR A 165 11.17 8.77 -6.42
N ARG A 166 11.31 7.49 -6.06
CA ARG A 166 12.41 7.03 -5.23
C ARG A 166 13.76 7.36 -5.88
N LYS A 167 14.78 7.63 -5.06
CA LYS A 167 16.14 7.91 -5.50
C LYS A 167 16.87 6.68 -6.05
N ASN A 168 16.51 5.49 -5.56
CA ASN A 168 17.09 4.23 -6.01
C ASN A 168 16.00 3.19 -6.13
N ASP A 169 15.83 2.66 -7.35
CA ASP A 169 14.86 1.61 -7.63
C ASP A 169 15.39 0.20 -7.36
N ARG A 170 16.62 0.09 -6.84
CA ARG A 170 17.22 -1.18 -6.42
C ARG A 170 16.39 -1.82 -5.31
N GLU A 171 16.16 -3.12 -5.43
CA GLU A 171 15.27 -3.92 -4.58
C GLU A 171 15.89 -4.22 -3.19
N GLU A 172 16.85 -3.41 -2.75
CA GLU A 172 17.58 -3.55 -1.49
C GLU A 172 16.89 -2.76 -0.38
N PHE A 173 16.64 -3.42 0.75
CA PHE A 173 16.11 -2.81 1.95
C PHE A 173 17.27 -2.24 2.79
N PRO A 174 17.14 -1.06 3.44
CA PRO A 174 15.93 -0.23 3.56
C PRO A 174 15.61 0.54 2.28
N LEU A 175 14.31 0.57 1.94
CA LEU A 175 13.80 1.33 0.81
C LEU A 175 14.06 2.82 1.02
N GLU A 176 14.65 3.49 0.04
CA GLU A 176 14.97 4.92 0.11
C GLU A 176 13.71 5.80 0.08
N ASP A 177 13.76 6.92 0.81
CA ASP A 177 12.65 7.88 0.95
C ASP A 177 12.40 8.70 -0.34
N ILE A 178 11.17 9.17 -0.53
CA ILE A 178 10.83 10.16 -1.57
C ILE A 178 11.00 11.56 -1.00
N ASP A 179 11.85 12.36 -1.64
CA ASP A 179 12.07 13.76 -1.26
C ASP A 179 11.19 14.69 -2.11
N ILE A 180 10.40 15.53 -1.43
CA ILE A 180 9.61 16.59 -2.05
C ILE A 180 10.09 17.91 -1.49
N LYS A 181 10.55 18.80 -2.36
CA LYS A 181 11.01 20.14 -1.97
C LYS A 181 9.91 21.17 -2.19
N MET A 182 9.77 22.08 -1.26
CA MET A 182 8.82 23.17 -1.29
C MET A 182 9.48 24.46 -0.83
N ARG A 183 9.02 25.58 -1.37
CA ARG A 183 9.36 26.91 -0.90
C ARG A 183 8.21 27.45 -0.06
N LEU A 184 8.52 28.01 1.10
CA LEU A 184 7.58 28.81 1.87
C LEU A 184 7.76 30.27 1.46
N ARG A 185 6.67 30.90 1.02
CA ARG A 185 6.60 32.31 0.63
C ARG A 185 5.22 32.86 0.96
N ASP A 186 5.16 33.99 1.65
CA ASP A 186 3.91 34.67 2.00
C ASP A 186 2.91 33.70 2.67
N ASP A 187 3.39 32.88 3.61
CA ASP A 187 2.67 31.78 4.29
C ASP A 187 2.17 30.64 3.37
N LYS A 188 2.52 30.65 2.08
CA LYS A 188 2.12 29.62 1.11
C LYS A 188 3.25 28.66 0.82
N LEU A 189 2.89 27.39 0.63
CA LEU A 189 3.81 26.37 0.17
C LEU A 189 3.73 26.25 -1.34
N GLU A 190 4.87 26.36 -2.01
CA GLU A 190 5.01 26.22 -3.45
C GLU A 190 5.90 25.02 -3.76
N LEU A 191 5.47 24.13 -4.65
CA LEU A 191 6.26 22.98 -5.05
C LEU A 191 7.49 23.42 -5.84
N VAL A 192 8.65 22.91 -5.43
CA VAL A 192 9.87 22.98 -6.24
C VAL A 192 9.90 21.74 -7.12
N LYS A 193 10.15 21.95 -8.42
CA LYS A 193 10.27 20.87 -9.40
C LYS A 193 11.30 19.81 -8.95
N PRO A 194 11.04 18.50 -9.16
CA PRO A 194 11.96 17.42 -8.81
C PRO A 194 13.37 17.60 -9.41
#